data_AF-A9BX20-F1
#
_entry.id   AF-A9BX20-F1
#
_cell.length_a   1.000
_cell.length_b   1.000
_cell.length_c   1.000
_cell.angle_alpha   90.00
_cell.angle_beta   90.00
_cell.angle_gamma   90.00
#
_symmetry.space_group_name_H-M   'P 1'
#
loop_
_entity.id
_entity.type
_entity.pdbx_description
1 polymer ?
#
loop_
_entity_poly.entity_id
_entity_poly.type
_entity_poly.pdbx_seq_one_letter_code
_entity_poly.pdbx_strand_id
1 'polypeptide(L)'
;MVAGCNLQESASTSARPLGDDSPCHQAKSGTSGKLGVRSAERPNLKNGTVSMALTKKGEFWYGTTSGDTQAELRSYSIANLHEAVRFASSKCDCGCRTFALQTDEEAGVAIRTCTDCGQEHLMGDSAEYVEEATPEAHECVCENETFELMSGVSVYEGTHDVRWYYIACHCVECNLVGVFADWKCEAGDAAAFLAKV
;
A
#
# COMPACT_ATOMS: atom_id res chain seq x y z
N MET A 1 23.36 31.54 -74.89
CA MET A 1 22.16 30.87 -74.35
C MET A 1 22.46 30.49 -72.91
N VAL A 2 21.71 31.11 -71.97
CA VAL A 2 21.31 30.66 -70.62
C VAL A 2 22.43 30.10 -69.71
N ALA A 3 23.04 30.87 -68.79
CA ALA A 3 22.55 31.39 -67.49
C ALA A 3 22.62 30.39 -66.32
N GLY A 4 23.34 30.79 -65.27
CA GLY A 4 22.94 30.60 -63.87
C GLY A 4 23.45 29.37 -63.12
N CYS A 5 24.39 29.58 -62.19
CA CYS A 5 24.28 29.00 -60.86
C CYS A 5 24.98 29.90 -59.84
N ASN A 6 24.17 30.39 -58.89
CA ASN A 6 24.49 31.34 -57.86
C ASN A 6 25.16 30.67 -56.66
N LEU A 7 26.09 31.41 -56.04
CA LEU A 7 26.43 31.35 -54.62
C LEU A 7 25.16 31.37 -53.76
N GLN A 8 25.09 30.54 -52.72
CA GLN A 8 24.83 31.12 -51.39
C GLN A 8 25.33 30.24 -50.24
N GLU A 9 25.73 30.98 -49.21
CA GLU A 9 26.50 30.63 -48.03
C GLU A 9 25.77 29.72 -47.03
N SER A 10 26.57 28.90 -46.38
CA SER A 10 26.24 28.11 -45.19
C SER A 10 26.22 29.00 -43.96
N ALA A 11 25.01 29.28 -43.44
CA ALA A 11 24.84 29.97 -42.17
C ALA A 11 25.01 28.99 -41.00
N SER A 12 26.01 29.31 -40.18
CA SER A 12 26.32 28.75 -38.88
C SER A 12 25.39 29.33 -37.79
N THR A 13 25.40 28.67 -36.62
CA THR A 13 24.95 29.14 -35.29
C THR A 13 23.50 28.85 -34.89
N SER A 14 23.29 27.70 -34.22
CA SER A 14 22.16 27.50 -33.31
C SER A 14 22.69 27.38 -31.89
N ALA A 15 22.51 28.45 -31.11
CA ALA A 15 22.66 28.45 -29.66
C ALA A 15 21.61 29.42 -29.10
N ARG A 16 20.72 28.91 -28.24
CA ARG A 16 19.90 29.73 -27.34
C ARG A 16 19.93 29.09 -25.93
N PRO A 17 20.10 29.89 -24.87
CA PRO A 17 20.24 29.40 -23.50
C PRO A 17 18.90 29.27 -22.75
N LEU A 18 19.02 28.57 -21.62
CA LEU A 18 18.06 28.31 -20.54
C LEU A 18 17.50 29.59 -19.87
N GLY A 19 16.26 29.48 -19.41
CA GLY A 19 15.56 30.34 -18.44
C GLY A 19 14.14 29.77 -18.28
N ASP A 20 13.88 28.95 -17.27
CA ASP A 20 13.43 29.34 -15.92
C ASP A 20 12.09 30.10 -15.97
N ASP A 21 10.99 29.35 -15.86
CA ASP A 21 9.82 29.71 -15.04
C ASP A 21 8.96 28.44 -14.92
N SER A 22 9.06 27.77 -13.78
CA SER A 22 8.14 26.69 -13.40
C SER A 22 6.95 27.32 -12.69
N PRO A 23 5.73 27.27 -13.25
CA PRO A 23 4.54 27.43 -12.44
C PRO A 23 4.36 26.14 -11.64
N CYS A 24 4.55 26.28 -10.33
CA CYS A 24 4.10 25.35 -9.31
C CYS A 24 2.63 24.99 -9.59
N HIS A 25 2.41 23.89 -10.30
CA HIS A 25 1.07 23.40 -10.56
C HIS A 25 0.50 22.86 -9.26
N GLN A 26 -0.48 23.61 -8.79
CA GLN A 26 -1.38 23.35 -7.68
C GLN A 26 -1.66 21.85 -7.51
N ALA A 27 -1.22 21.33 -6.36
CA ALA A 27 -1.73 20.11 -5.78
C ALA A 27 -3.26 20.23 -5.72
N LYS A 28 -3.94 19.43 -6.54
CA LYS A 28 -5.37 19.25 -6.42
C LYS A 28 -5.59 18.34 -5.23
N SER A 29 -6.18 18.91 -4.19
CA SER A 29 -6.76 18.23 -3.06
C SER A 29 -7.66 17.09 -3.54
N GLY A 30 -7.17 15.86 -3.47
CA GLY A 30 -8.00 14.67 -3.53
C GLY A 30 -8.87 14.66 -2.28
N THR A 31 -10.18 14.69 -2.47
CA THR A 31 -11.15 14.56 -1.39
C THR A 31 -11.00 13.16 -0.82
N SER A 32 -10.27 13.04 0.30
CA SER A 32 -10.03 11.78 1.03
C SER A 32 -11.37 11.18 1.43
N GLY A 33 -11.81 10.16 0.69
CA GLY A 33 -12.94 9.32 1.06
C GLY A 33 -12.49 8.43 2.21
N LYS A 34 -13.20 8.47 3.34
CA LYS A 34 -12.88 7.65 4.51
C LYS A 34 -13.07 6.17 4.20
N LEU A 35 -12.03 5.47 3.76
CA LEU A 35 -12.06 4.02 3.64
C LEU A 35 -11.94 3.43 5.07
N GLY A 36 -13.08 2.95 5.57
CA GLY A 36 -13.24 2.53 6.96
C GLY A 36 -12.52 1.22 7.26
N VAL A 37 -11.94 1.15 8.46
CA VAL A 37 -11.29 -0.05 9.00
C VAL A 37 -12.28 -1.20 9.15
N ARG A 38 -11.98 -2.37 8.57
CA ARG A 38 -12.75 -3.60 8.78
C ARG A 38 -12.13 -4.39 9.94
N SER A 39 -12.96 -4.79 10.90
CA SER A 39 -12.56 -5.58 12.07
C SER A 39 -13.35 -6.87 12.12
N ALA A 40 -12.71 -7.99 12.48
CA ALA A 40 -13.45 -9.23 12.68
C ALA A 40 -14.27 -9.19 13.98
N GLU A 41 -15.55 -9.53 13.89
CA GLU A 41 -16.32 -9.96 15.06
C GLU A 41 -15.81 -11.34 15.49
N ARG A 42 -15.16 -11.43 16.66
CA ARG A 42 -14.58 -12.71 17.12
C ARG A 42 -15.64 -13.82 17.19
N PRO A 43 -15.40 -15.01 16.61
CA PRO A 43 -16.08 -16.21 17.06
C PRO A 43 -15.59 -16.58 18.48
N ASN A 44 -16.53 -16.99 19.33
CA ASN A 44 -16.31 -17.36 20.73
C ASN A 44 -15.39 -18.60 20.83
N LEU A 45 -14.07 -18.40 20.99
CA LEU A 45 -13.14 -19.51 21.22
C LEU A 45 -12.58 -19.49 22.64
N LYS A 46 -12.88 -20.55 23.40
CA LYS A 46 -12.42 -20.79 24.77
C LYS A 46 -10.98 -21.33 24.74
N ASN A 47 -10.15 -20.75 25.62
CA ASN A 47 -8.82 -21.19 26.09
C ASN A 47 -7.60 -21.11 25.16
N GLY A 48 -6.52 -20.49 25.70
CA GLY A 48 -5.13 -20.84 25.35
C GLY A 48 -4.19 -19.65 25.13
N THR A 49 -3.71 -19.05 26.22
CA THR A 49 -2.55 -18.14 26.39
C THR A 49 -1.74 -17.76 25.14
N VAL A 50 -1.94 -16.53 24.65
CA VAL A 50 -0.84 -15.60 24.34
C VAL A 50 -1.30 -14.23 24.83
N SER A 51 -0.51 -13.58 25.68
CA SER A 51 -0.79 -12.25 26.22
C SER A 51 -0.68 -11.20 25.11
N MET A 52 -1.70 -11.11 24.26
CA MET A 52 -1.88 -10.08 23.23
C MET A 52 -2.59 -8.90 23.88
N ALA A 53 -2.02 -7.70 23.74
CA ALA A 53 -2.52 -6.48 24.39
C ALA A 53 -3.64 -5.81 23.57
N LEU A 54 -4.35 -6.59 22.74
CA LEU A 54 -5.48 -6.10 21.96
C LEU A 54 -6.62 -5.69 22.88
N THR A 55 -6.85 -4.38 22.95
CA THR A 55 -7.98 -3.79 23.67
C THR A 55 -9.07 -3.43 22.68
N LYS A 56 -10.28 -3.97 22.86
CA LYS A 56 -11.44 -3.58 22.07
C LYS A 56 -12.10 -2.35 22.68
N LYS A 57 -12.33 -1.31 21.88
CA LYS A 57 -13.19 -0.17 22.26
C LYS A 57 -14.22 0.05 21.16
N GLY A 58 -15.47 -0.31 21.44
CA GLY A 58 -16.54 -0.29 20.45
C GLY A 58 -16.30 -1.34 19.36
N GLU A 59 -16.24 -0.90 18.11
CA GLU A 59 -16.02 -1.75 16.94
C GLU A 59 -14.53 -1.91 16.59
N PHE A 60 -13.65 -1.09 17.17
CA PHE A 60 -12.23 -1.03 16.82
C PHE A 60 -11.34 -1.80 17.80
N TRP A 61 -10.26 -2.35 17.26
CA TRP A 61 -9.20 -2.98 18.01
C TRP A 61 -8.00 -2.03 18.14
N TYR A 62 -7.35 -2.07 19.30
CA TYR A 62 -6.17 -1.28 19.60
C TYR A 62 -5.08 -2.21 20.12
N GLY A 63 -3.90 -2.17 19.52
CA GLY A 63 -2.75 -3.00 19.89
C GLY A 63 -1.49 -2.17 19.83
N THR A 64 -0.48 -2.52 20.61
CA THR A 64 0.77 -1.73 20.72
C THR A 64 1.96 -2.42 20.08
N THR A 65 1.76 -3.63 19.52
CA THR A 65 2.84 -4.44 18.96
C THR A 65 2.48 -4.98 17.59
N SER A 66 3.49 -5.24 16.77
CA SER A 66 3.32 -5.90 15.48
C SER A 66 2.70 -7.31 15.58
N GLY A 67 2.88 -7.98 16.73
CA GLY A 67 2.20 -9.25 17.03
C GLY A 67 0.69 -9.10 17.18
N ASP A 68 0.23 -7.98 17.74
CA ASP A 68 -1.19 -7.65 17.83
C ASP A 68 -1.79 -7.42 16.43
N THR A 69 -1.05 -6.74 15.53
CA THR A 69 -1.43 -6.55 14.13
C THR A 69 -1.56 -7.87 13.38
N GLN A 70 -0.59 -8.77 13.56
CA GLN A 70 -0.63 -10.10 12.95
C GLN A 70 -1.83 -10.92 13.44
N ALA A 71 -2.09 -10.87 14.75
CA ALA A 71 -3.19 -11.60 15.37
C ALA A 71 -4.55 -11.10 14.84
N GLU A 72 -4.73 -9.79 14.69
CA GLU A 72 -5.95 -9.23 14.12
C GLU A 72 -6.10 -9.57 12.64
N LEU A 73 -5.04 -9.44 11.83
CA LEU A 73 -5.06 -9.83 10.42
C LEU A 73 -5.49 -11.30 10.28
N ARG A 74 -4.88 -12.19 11.07
CA ARG A 74 -5.23 -13.61 11.05
C ARG A 74 -6.69 -13.82 11.46
N SER A 75 -7.14 -13.19 12.55
CA SER A 75 -8.53 -13.26 13.01
C SER A 75 -9.52 -12.85 11.91
N TYR A 76 -9.26 -11.73 11.24
CA TYR A 76 -10.05 -11.25 10.11
C TYR A 76 -10.04 -12.23 8.94
N SER A 77 -8.88 -12.73 8.55
CA SER A 77 -8.76 -13.67 7.42
C SER A 77 -9.52 -14.99 7.64
N ILE A 78 -9.57 -15.48 8.88
CA ILE A 78 -10.38 -16.66 9.25
C ILE A 78 -11.88 -16.32 9.13
N ALA A 79 -12.30 -15.16 9.61
CA ALA A 79 -13.68 -14.70 9.48
C ALA A 79 -14.08 -14.51 8.01
N ASN A 80 -13.14 -14.11 7.15
CA ASN A 80 -13.32 -13.97 5.72
C ASN A 80 -13.13 -15.31 4.94
N LEU A 81 -13.01 -16.45 5.64
CA LEU A 81 -12.89 -17.80 5.06
C LEU A 81 -11.66 -18.04 4.16
N HIS A 82 -10.68 -17.14 4.20
CA HIS A 82 -9.41 -17.25 3.47
C HIS A 82 -8.25 -16.98 4.44
N GLU A 83 -7.99 -17.93 5.34
CA GLU A 83 -6.97 -17.77 6.38
C GLU A 83 -5.62 -17.34 5.78
N ALA A 84 -5.08 -16.24 6.30
CA ALA A 84 -3.73 -15.79 6.01
C ALA A 84 -2.74 -16.65 6.79
N VAL A 85 -1.81 -17.28 6.07
CA VAL A 85 -0.84 -18.23 6.61
C VAL A 85 0.61 -17.76 6.45
N ARG A 86 0.83 -16.67 5.72
CA ARG A 86 2.13 -16.00 5.56
C ARG A 86 1.95 -14.51 5.76
N PHE A 87 2.95 -13.89 6.37
CA PHE A 87 2.90 -12.49 6.79
C PHE A 87 4.24 -11.82 6.57
N ALA A 88 4.24 -10.53 6.26
CA ALA A 88 5.44 -9.70 6.20
C ALA A 88 5.12 -8.26 6.63
N SER A 89 6.00 -7.67 7.43
CA SER A 89 5.91 -6.25 7.79
C SER A 89 6.63 -5.40 6.75
N SER A 90 6.02 -4.30 6.36
CA SER A 90 6.63 -3.37 5.41
C SER A 90 7.86 -2.69 6.00
N LYS A 91 8.89 -2.53 5.16
CA LYS A 91 10.10 -1.80 5.49
C LYS A 91 10.61 -1.07 4.24
N CYS A 92 11.00 0.18 4.41
CA CYS A 92 11.65 0.93 3.34
C CYS A 92 13.16 0.68 3.37
N ASP A 93 13.83 0.85 2.23
CA ASP A 93 15.28 0.74 2.12
C ASP A 93 16.01 1.79 2.95
N CYS A 94 15.37 2.94 3.23
CA CYS A 94 15.90 3.94 4.17
C CYS A 94 15.88 3.47 5.64
N GLY A 95 15.18 2.37 5.94
CA GLY A 95 15.04 1.82 7.30
C GLY A 95 13.74 2.19 8.00
N CYS A 96 12.96 3.13 7.46
CA CYS A 96 11.66 3.52 7.98
C CYS A 96 10.63 2.37 7.90
N ARG A 97 9.71 2.35 8.87
CA ARG A 97 8.65 1.35 9.01
C ARG A 97 7.23 1.94 8.99
N THR A 98 7.15 3.26 8.84
CA THR A 98 5.89 3.99 8.81
C THR A 98 5.61 4.50 7.40
N PHE A 99 4.36 4.35 6.99
CA PHE A 99 3.90 4.60 5.63
C PHE A 99 2.53 5.27 5.62
N ALA A 100 2.30 6.11 4.63
CA ALA A 100 0.94 6.37 4.15
C ALA A 100 0.53 5.24 3.21
N LEU A 101 -0.74 4.83 3.27
CA LEU A 101 -1.27 3.75 2.45
C LEU A 101 -2.32 4.30 1.48
N GLN A 102 -2.22 3.89 0.23
CA GLN A 102 -3.26 4.09 -0.78
C GLN A 102 -3.65 2.73 -1.37
N THR A 103 -4.94 2.49 -1.57
CA THR A 103 -5.40 1.26 -2.23
C THR A 103 -6.53 1.51 -3.19
N ASP A 104 -6.64 0.63 -4.18
CA ASP A 104 -7.82 0.41 -4.99
C ASP A 104 -8.18 -1.08 -4.85
N GLU A 105 -9.19 -1.39 -4.02
CA GLU A 105 -9.60 -2.79 -3.78
C GLU A 105 -10.24 -3.43 -5.02
N GLU A 106 -10.79 -2.62 -5.94
CA GLU A 106 -11.43 -3.11 -7.16
C GLU A 106 -10.38 -3.51 -8.21
N ALA A 107 -9.35 -2.68 -8.39
CA ALA A 107 -8.22 -2.98 -9.26
C ALA A 107 -7.18 -3.90 -8.60
N GLY A 108 -7.25 -4.11 -7.28
CA GLY A 108 -6.28 -4.93 -6.53
C GLY A 108 -4.91 -4.27 -6.37
N VAL A 109 -4.89 -2.95 -6.22
CA VAL A 109 -3.65 -2.16 -6.12
C VAL A 109 -3.46 -1.62 -4.71
N ALA A 110 -2.23 -1.71 -4.22
CA ALA A 110 -1.76 -0.99 -3.04
C ALA A 110 -0.43 -0.29 -3.29
N ILE A 111 -0.38 0.94 -2.82
CA ILE A 111 0.80 1.79 -2.84
C ILE A 111 1.07 2.23 -1.40
N ARG A 112 2.31 2.01 -0.94
CA ARG A 112 2.78 2.57 0.33
C ARG A 112 3.79 3.67 0.06
N THR A 113 3.62 4.79 0.74
CA THR A 113 4.52 5.95 0.63
C THR A 113 5.27 6.11 1.94
N CYS A 114 6.60 6.03 1.89
CA CYS A 114 7.43 6.13 3.08
C CYS A 114 7.31 7.53 3.69
N THR A 115 6.98 7.62 4.98
CA THR A 115 6.82 8.92 5.65
C THR A 115 8.15 9.61 5.98
N ASP A 116 9.29 8.96 5.74
CA ASP A 116 10.62 9.51 5.99
C ASP A 116 11.29 9.96 4.67
N CYS A 117 11.47 9.05 3.71
CA CYS A 117 12.11 9.39 2.43
C CYS A 117 11.13 9.82 1.33
N GLY A 118 9.81 9.67 1.52
CA GLY A 118 8.80 10.01 0.53
C GLY A 118 8.68 9.04 -0.65
N GLN A 119 9.46 7.95 -0.67
CA GLN A 119 9.44 6.98 -1.77
C GLN A 119 8.14 6.17 -1.78
N GLU A 120 7.51 6.10 -2.94
CA GLU A 120 6.36 5.23 -3.20
C GLU A 120 6.83 3.82 -3.56
N HIS A 121 6.16 2.82 -2.99
CA HIS A 121 6.41 1.41 -3.24
C HIS A 121 5.09 0.69 -3.54
N LEU A 122 5.03 0.04 -4.69
CA LEU A 122 3.95 -0.85 -5.07
C LEU A 122 4.06 -2.15 -4.26
N MET A 123 2.94 -2.61 -3.71
CA MET A 123 2.90 -3.81 -2.86
C MET A 123 2.39 -5.02 -3.65
N GLY A 124 2.98 -6.19 -3.44
CA GLY A 124 2.52 -7.42 -4.07
C GLY A 124 2.68 -7.42 -5.60
N ASP A 125 1.59 -7.61 -6.32
CA ASP A 125 1.48 -7.58 -7.79
C ASP A 125 0.91 -6.27 -8.34
N SER A 126 0.75 -5.24 -7.50
CA SER A 126 0.16 -3.94 -7.87
C SER A 126 0.78 -3.28 -9.12
N ALA A 127 2.04 -3.57 -9.42
CA ALA A 127 2.72 -3.05 -10.61
C ALA A 127 2.06 -3.46 -11.94
N GLU A 128 1.31 -4.57 -11.94
CA GLU A 128 0.61 -5.07 -13.13
C GLU A 128 -0.73 -4.35 -13.35
N TYR A 129 -1.29 -3.71 -12.32
CA TYR A 129 -2.64 -3.14 -12.33
C TYR A 129 -2.68 -1.62 -12.10
N VAL A 130 -1.55 -1.00 -11.74
CA VAL A 130 -1.49 0.43 -11.35
C VAL A 130 -1.95 1.40 -12.45
N GLU A 131 -1.79 1.05 -13.73
CA GLU A 131 -2.15 1.94 -14.85
C GLU A 131 -3.67 2.15 -14.96
N GLU A 132 -4.47 1.18 -14.52
CA GLU A 132 -5.94 1.20 -14.59
C GLU A 132 -6.57 1.54 -13.23
N ALA A 133 -5.77 1.62 -12.18
CA ALA A 133 -6.23 1.86 -10.82
C ALA A 133 -6.43 3.34 -10.50
N THR A 134 -7.33 3.59 -9.56
CA THR A 134 -7.52 4.89 -8.92
C THR A 134 -7.31 4.77 -7.40
N PRO A 135 -6.05 4.66 -6.92
CA PRO A 135 -5.78 4.40 -5.51
C PRO A 135 -6.22 5.57 -4.61
N GLU A 136 -7.01 5.26 -3.60
CA GLU A 136 -7.47 6.22 -2.59
C GLU A 136 -6.63 6.13 -1.32
N ALA A 137 -6.33 7.27 -0.71
CA ALA A 137 -5.59 7.34 0.54
C ALA A 137 -6.42 6.86 1.72
N HIS A 138 -5.77 6.10 2.60
CA HIS A 138 -6.37 5.64 3.85
C HIS A 138 -6.10 6.62 4.98
N GLU A 139 -7.16 6.95 5.71
CA GLU A 139 -7.12 7.78 6.91
C GLU A 139 -7.63 6.96 8.10
N CYS A 140 -6.95 7.08 9.24
CA CYS A 140 -7.43 6.48 10.47
C CYS A 140 -8.66 7.23 11.00
N VAL A 141 -9.44 6.60 11.87
CA VAL A 141 -10.53 7.27 12.60
C VAL A 141 -10.07 8.45 13.47
N CYS A 142 -8.77 8.51 13.79
CA CYS A 142 -8.13 9.62 14.48
C CYS A 142 -7.56 10.69 13.53
N GLU A 143 -7.87 10.63 12.24
CA GLU A 143 -7.43 11.57 11.19
C GLU A 143 -5.91 11.50 10.87
N ASN A 144 -5.21 10.50 11.42
CA ASN A 144 -3.82 10.23 11.07
C ASN A 144 -3.72 9.34 9.82
N GLU A 145 -2.75 9.64 8.95
CA GLU A 145 -2.48 8.91 7.70
C GLU A 145 -1.19 8.08 7.77
N THR A 146 -0.55 8.01 8.95
CA THR A 146 0.71 7.27 9.14
C THR A 146 0.48 5.93 9.85
N PHE A 147 0.93 4.86 9.21
CA PHE A 147 0.71 3.49 9.68
C PHE A 147 1.98 2.63 9.60
N GLU A 148 2.10 1.69 10.52
CA GLU A 148 2.92 0.50 10.30
C GLU A 148 2.07 -0.54 9.56
N LEU A 149 2.57 -1.04 8.44
CA LEU A 149 1.83 -1.96 7.56
C LEU A 149 2.27 -3.40 7.79
N MET A 150 1.30 -4.30 7.75
CA MET A 150 1.51 -5.74 7.73
C MET A 150 0.69 -6.38 6.62
N SER A 151 1.40 -7.02 5.71
CA SER A 151 0.86 -7.81 4.62
C SER A 151 0.62 -9.24 5.07
N GLY A 152 -0.51 -9.81 4.69
CA GLY A 152 -0.83 -11.23 4.92
C GLY A 152 -1.42 -11.86 3.66
N VAL A 153 -1.06 -13.11 3.38
CA VAL A 153 -1.60 -13.84 2.23
C VAL A 153 -2.18 -15.19 2.62
N SER A 154 -3.31 -15.51 1.99
CA SER A 154 -3.85 -16.86 1.93
C SER A 154 -3.30 -17.56 0.70
N VAL A 155 -3.06 -18.87 0.78
CA VAL A 155 -2.51 -19.67 -0.33
C VAL A 155 -3.47 -20.78 -0.72
N TYR A 156 -3.34 -21.27 -1.95
CA TYR A 156 -4.06 -22.48 -2.36
C TYR A 156 -3.58 -23.70 -1.57
N GLU A 157 -4.51 -24.61 -1.24
CA GLU A 157 -4.19 -25.82 -0.50
C GLU A 157 -3.21 -26.69 -1.30
N GLY A 158 -2.12 -27.09 -0.66
CA GLY A 158 -1.09 -27.92 -1.30
C GLY A 158 -0.15 -27.15 -2.25
N THR A 159 -0.29 -25.84 -2.39
CA THR A 159 0.65 -24.99 -3.15
C THR A 159 1.22 -23.85 -2.30
N HIS A 160 2.08 -23.05 -2.93
CA HIS A 160 2.63 -21.82 -2.35
C HIS A 160 2.07 -20.57 -3.04
N ASP A 161 1.08 -20.74 -3.91
CA ASP A 161 0.55 -19.66 -4.73
C ASP A 161 -0.48 -18.85 -3.95
N VAL A 162 -0.41 -17.53 -4.13
CA VAL A 162 -1.32 -16.60 -3.46
C VAL A 162 -2.73 -16.79 -4.00
N ARG A 163 -3.70 -16.80 -3.08
CA ARG A 163 -5.13 -16.85 -3.34
C ARG A 163 -5.85 -15.58 -2.91
N TRP A 164 -5.38 -14.97 -1.83
CA TRP A 164 -5.97 -13.76 -1.24
C TRP A 164 -4.88 -12.92 -0.62
N TYR A 165 -5.04 -11.60 -0.71
CA TYR A 165 -4.12 -10.64 -0.11
C TYR A 165 -4.84 -9.73 0.88
N TYR A 166 -4.18 -9.49 2.01
CA TYR A 166 -4.65 -8.68 3.12
C TYR A 166 -3.61 -7.64 3.50
N ILE A 167 -4.07 -6.43 3.81
CA ILE A 167 -3.25 -5.34 4.34
C ILE A 167 -3.84 -4.90 5.68
N ALA A 168 -3.13 -5.22 6.75
CA ALA A 168 -3.41 -4.68 8.07
C ALA A 168 -2.57 -3.43 8.34
N CYS A 169 -3.18 -2.47 9.01
CA CYS A 169 -2.52 -1.25 9.45
C CYS A 169 -2.54 -1.15 10.96
N HIS A 170 -1.43 -0.65 11.51
CA HIS A 170 -1.30 -0.20 12.87
C HIS A 170 -1.06 1.32 12.86
N CYS A 171 -2.01 2.09 13.39
CA CYS A 171 -1.89 3.54 13.45
C CYS A 171 -0.90 3.95 14.55
N VAL A 172 0.15 4.68 14.19
CA VAL A 172 1.20 5.07 15.14
C VAL A 172 0.75 6.11 16.18
N GLU A 173 -0.35 6.82 15.91
CA GLU A 173 -0.89 7.87 16.78
C GLU A 173 -1.84 7.28 17.84
N CYS A 174 -2.91 6.61 17.39
CA CYS A 174 -3.95 6.11 18.29
C CYS A 174 -3.81 4.62 18.64
N ASN A 175 -2.82 3.91 18.08
CA ASN A 175 -2.61 2.46 18.24
C ASN A 175 -3.77 1.58 17.72
N LEU A 176 -4.62 2.13 16.85
CA LEU A 176 -5.67 1.34 16.20
C LEU A 176 -5.01 0.28 15.31
N VAL A 177 -5.56 -0.93 15.35
CA VAL A 177 -5.16 -2.07 14.53
C VAL A 177 -6.37 -2.60 13.79
N GLY A 178 -6.24 -2.86 12.50
CA GLY A 178 -7.29 -3.51 11.70
C GLY A 178 -6.86 -3.81 10.27
N VAL A 179 -7.73 -4.49 9.53
CA VAL A 179 -7.53 -4.75 8.10
C VAL A 179 -8.19 -3.63 7.32
N PHE A 180 -7.41 -2.95 6.49
CA PHE A 180 -7.83 -1.74 5.77
C PHE A 180 -8.19 -2.07 4.32
N ALA A 181 -7.56 -3.09 3.76
CA ALA A 181 -7.87 -3.55 2.41
C ALA A 181 -7.65 -5.06 2.29
N ASP A 182 -8.51 -5.70 1.52
CA ASP A 182 -8.35 -7.11 1.17
C ASP A 182 -8.98 -7.43 -0.18
N TRP A 183 -8.33 -8.28 -0.96
CA TRP A 183 -8.86 -8.69 -2.26
C TRP A 183 -8.36 -10.07 -2.67
N LYS A 184 -9.12 -10.70 -3.57
CA LYS A 184 -8.69 -11.91 -4.24
C LYS A 184 -7.53 -11.56 -5.18
N CYS A 185 -6.44 -12.31 -5.08
CA CYS A 185 -5.26 -12.14 -5.91
C CYS A 185 -4.78 -13.55 -6.31
N GLU A 186 -4.55 -13.77 -7.61
CA GLU A 186 -4.04 -15.04 -8.14
C GLU A 186 -2.57 -14.86 -8.55
N ALA A 187 -1.77 -14.32 -7.64
CA ALA A 187 -0.34 -14.21 -7.84
C ALA A 187 0.35 -15.57 -7.62
N GLY A 188 1.59 -15.67 -8.11
CA GLY A 188 2.44 -16.86 -7.92
C GLY A 188 2.91 -17.04 -6.46
N ASP A 189 4.17 -17.43 -6.30
CA ASP A 189 4.72 -17.78 -4.99
C ASP A 189 4.56 -16.68 -3.92
N ALA A 190 4.00 -17.05 -2.77
CA ALA A 190 3.72 -16.17 -1.65
C ALA A 190 4.96 -15.49 -1.05
N ALA A 191 6.13 -16.15 -1.06
CA ALA A 191 7.35 -15.52 -0.54
C ALA A 191 7.86 -14.44 -1.50
N ALA A 192 7.81 -14.71 -2.81
CA ALA A 192 8.14 -13.71 -3.83
C ALA A 192 7.15 -12.53 -3.82
N PHE A 193 5.87 -12.80 -3.58
CA PHE A 193 4.84 -11.77 -3.44
C PHE A 193 5.11 -10.87 -2.22
N LEU A 194 5.32 -11.47 -1.04
CA LEU A 194 5.58 -10.74 0.20
C LEU A 194 6.96 -10.08 0.24
N ALA A 195 7.91 -10.46 -0.61
CA ALA A 195 9.20 -9.77 -0.70
C ALA A 195 9.09 -8.35 -1.26
N LYS A 196 7.96 -8.01 -1.89
CA LYS A 196 7.69 -6.70 -2.50
C LYS A 196 6.91 -5.76 -1.57
N VAL A 197 6.64 -6.16 -0.32
CA VAL A 197 5.81 -5.38 0.62
C VAL A 197 6.59 -4.48 1.55
#